data_AF-A0A8C8DXK5-F1
#
_entry.id   AF-A0A8C8DXK5-F1
#
_cell.length_a   1.000
_cell.length_b   1.000
_cell.length_c   1.000
_cell.angle_alpha   90.00
_cell.angle_beta   90.00
_cell.angle_gamma   90.00
#
_symmetry.space_group_name_H-M   'P 1'
#
loop_
_entity.id
_entity.type
_entity.pdbx_description
1 polymer ?
#
loop_
_entity_poly.entity_id
_entity_poly.type
_entity_poly.pdbx_seq_one_letter_code
_entity_poly.pdbx_strand_id
1 'polypeptide(L)'
;MSAADNNIEKEPEILVSEEYLKCEVSFHDEWTFTEEEDDLEETVNAVQGHSGVTAGAISVTSSNTPKSPPVVDFVRNFLFNAGMSDTLHCFQTEWYEMIQKRLVDEDRVDLVPDVYFQNQRLESELESARLETEEARRTASAAAGALERLQRAADVERLRLKRLIQENKKLSEECRKLRMKCEKLQPTVQQRMNEKPLAARKELLWVTAEKDKSILQPQVAQQRSSSVEHSPHAATRGQCPPTSCYCPAR
;
A
#
# COMPACT_ATOMS: atom_id res chain seq x y z
N MET A 1 21.45 -6.12 35.66
CA MET A 1 22.23 -5.72 34.47
C MET A 1 22.35 -6.96 33.60
N SER A 2 21.97 -7.05 32.33
CA SER A 2 21.08 -6.32 31.43
C SER A 2 20.67 -7.38 30.39
N ALA A 3 19.42 -7.37 29.94
CA ALA A 3 18.95 -8.18 28.83
C ALA A 3 19.74 -7.87 27.54
N ALA A 4 19.91 -8.87 26.68
CA ALA A 4 20.25 -8.68 25.28
C ALA A 4 19.47 -9.70 24.47
N ASP A 5 18.23 -9.32 24.14
CA ASP A 5 17.41 -9.93 23.11
C ASP A 5 18.10 -9.69 21.76
N ASN A 6 18.58 -10.76 21.12
CA ASN A 6 18.98 -10.71 19.72
C ASN A 6 17.75 -11.00 18.86
N ASN A 7 16.94 -9.97 18.66
CA ASN A 7 15.88 -9.96 17.66
C ASN A 7 16.54 -9.80 16.27
N ILE A 8 16.76 -10.93 15.59
CA ILE A 8 17.11 -10.93 14.17
C ILE A 8 15.78 -10.74 13.42
N GLU A 9 15.49 -9.49 13.10
CA GLU A 9 14.44 -9.13 12.14
C GLU A 9 14.80 -9.76 10.79
N LYS A 10 14.15 -10.88 10.47
CA LYS A 10 14.07 -11.39 9.11
C LYS A 10 13.31 -10.37 8.29
N GLU A 11 13.99 -9.71 7.35
CA GLU A 11 13.29 -8.99 6.28
C GLU A 11 12.35 -9.95 5.53
N PRO A 12 11.13 -9.52 5.19
CA PRO A 12 10.24 -10.34 4.38
C PRO A 12 10.80 -10.42 2.97
N GLU A 13 11.33 -11.59 2.59
CA GLU A 13 11.49 -11.96 1.19
C GLU A 13 10.11 -11.92 0.53
N ILE A 14 9.86 -10.86 -0.23
CA ILE A 14 8.68 -10.76 -1.09
C ILE A 14 8.91 -11.76 -2.23
N LEU A 15 8.49 -13.01 -2.01
CA LEU A 15 8.39 -14.04 -3.03
C LEU A 15 7.31 -13.63 -4.03
N VAL A 16 7.68 -12.81 -5.02
CA VAL A 16 6.87 -12.60 -6.21
C VAL A 16 6.95 -13.90 -7.02
N SER A 17 5.86 -14.67 -7.00
CA SER A 17 5.73 -15.94 -7.72
C SER A 17 6.29 -15.88 -9.14
N GLU A 18 7.17 -16.83 -9.48
CA GLU A 18 7.85 -16.95 -10.79
C GLU A 18 6.88 -16.99 -11.98
N GLU A 19 5.63 -17.38 -11.75
CA GLU A 19 4.54 -17.40 -12.74
C GLU A 19 4.20 -16.01 -13.30
N TYR A 20 4.60 -14.94 -12.62
CA TYR A 20 4.39 -13.57 -13.08
C TYR A 20 5.43 -13.09 -14.10
N LEU A 21 6.47 -13.88 -14.34
CA LEU A 21 7.66 -13.45 -15.06
C LEU A 21 7.84 -14.11 -16.42
N LYS A 22 6.83 -14.01 -17.30
CA LYS A 22 7.05 -14.28 -18.73
C LYS A 22 6.12 -13.49 -19.64
N CYS A 23 6.57 -12.29 -20.02
CA CYS A 23 6.19 -11.63 -21.26
C CYS A 23 7.22 -10.55 -21.58
N GLU A 24 7.98 -10.75 -22.65
CA GLU A 24 8.68 -9.67 -23.33
C GLU A 24 7.62 -8.88 -24.10
N VAL A 25 7.18 -7.74 -23.56
CA VAL A 25 6.38 -6.78 -24.31
C VAL A 25 7.31 -5.65 -24.74
N SER A 26 7.45 -5.52 -26.06
CA SER A 26 8.20 -4.45 -26.72
C SER A 26 7.73 -3.08 -26.25
N PHE A 27 8.68 -2.21 -25.96
CA PHE A 27 8.46 -0.81 -25.60
C PHE A 27 7.85 -0.04 -26.76
N HIS A 28 6.57 0.29 -26.67
CA HIS A 28 6.02 1.64 -26.80
C HIS A 28 4.52 1.56 -26.67
N ASP A 29 4.00 1.93 -25.50
CA ASP A 29 2.76 2.69 -25.45
C ASP A 29 2.87 3.64 -24.27
N GLU A 30 2.89 4.91 -24.61
CA GLU A 30 2.81 6.04 -23.71
C GLU A 30 1.40 6.04 -23.12
N TRP A 31 1.16 5.18 -22.13
CA TRP A 31 -0.10 5.13 -21.42
C TRP A 31 -0.16 6.36 -20.50
N THR A 32 -0.78 7.42 -21.01
CA THR A 32 -1.15 8.61 -20.26
C THR A 32 -2.03 8.21 -19.08
N PHE A 33 -1.54 8.51 -17.89
CA PHE A 33 -2.27 8.46 -16.64
C PHE A 33 -3.43 9.47 -16.74
N THR A 34 -4.66 9.00 -16.92
CA THR A 34 -5.83 9.87 -16.76
C THR A 34 -6.14 9.98 -15.27
N GLU A 35 -6.37 11.21 -14.81
CA GLU A 35 -6.75 11.61 -13.45
C GLU A 35 -8.16 11.09 -13.05
N GLU A 36 -8.48 9.84 -13.40
CA GLU A 36 -9.75 9.17 -13.13
C GLU A 36 -9.71 8.35 -11.84
N GLU A 37 -8.56 8.31 -11.14
CA GLU A 37 -8.38 7.58 -9.86
C GLU A 37 -9.14 8.24 -8.69
N ASP A 38 -9.35 9.55 -8.69
CA ASP A 38 -10.07 10.27 -7.61
C ASP A 38 -11.61 10.06 -7.64
N ASP A 39 -12.18 9.58 -8.75
CA ASP A 39 -13.63 9.33 -8.90
C ASP A 39 -14.07 7.96 -8.32
N LEU A 40 -13.14 7.06 -8.01
CA LEU A 40 -13.48 5.70 -7.58
C LEU A 40 -14.16 5.66 -6.21
N GLU A 41 -13.68 6.43 -5.24
CA GLU A 41 -14.22 6.42 -3.87
C GLU A 41 -15.62 7.04 -3.80
N GLU A 42 -15.88 8.09 -4.58
CA GLU A 42 -17.21 8.68 -4.71
C GLU A 42 -18.23 7.65 -5.26
N THR A 43 -17.79 6.83 -6.21
CA THR A 43 -18.69 5.86 -6.87
C THR A 43 -18.98 4.64 -6.01
N VAL A 44 -18.02 4.18 -5.21
CA VAL A 44 -18.22 3.12 -4.21
C VAL A 44 -19.17 3.61 -3.13
N ASN A 45 -19.01 4.85 -2.66
CA ASN A 45 -19.90 5.45 -1.67
C ASN A 45 -21.33 5.64 -2.19
N ALA A 46 -21.49 6.01 -3.46
CA ALA A 46 -22.81 6.09 -4.09
C ALA A 46 -23.52 4.72 -4.15
N VAL A 47 -22.80 3.64 -4.47
CA VAL A 47 -23.38 2.28 -4.47
C VAL A 47 -23.71 1.80 -3.06
N GLN A 48 -22.86 2.09 -2.07
CA GLN A 48 -23.06 1.70 -0.67
C GLN A 48 -24.26 2.43 -0.03
N GLY A 49 -24.46 3.71 -0.37
CA GLY A 49 -25.55 4.54 0.18
C GLY A 49 -26.96 4.09 -0.19
N HIS A 50 -27.13 3.39 -1.32
CA HIS A 50 -28.44 2.87 -1.73
C HIS A 50 -28.82 1.54 -1.06
N SER A 51 -27.88 0.82 -0.45
CA SER A 51 -28.17 -0.47 0.19
C SER A 51 -28.82 -0.36 1.58
N GLY A 52 -28.98 0.85 2.12
CA GLY A 52 -29.43 1.08 3.50
C GLY A 52 -30.93 1.39 3.70
N VAL A 53 -31.72 1.56 2.63
CA VAL A 53 -33.09 2.10 2.74
C VAL A 53 -34.19 1.02 2.74
N THR A 54 -33.92 -0.22 2.35
CA THR A 54 -34.94 -1.27 2.22
C THR A 54 -34.86 -2.32 3.33
N ALA A 55 -34.92 -1.89 4.59
CA ALA A 55 -35.09 -2.78 5.74
C ALA A 55 -36.14 -2.23 6.72
N GLY A 56 -37.21 -1.65 6.18
CA GLY A 56 -38.42 -1.32 6.94
C GLY A 56 -39.41 -2.47 6.83
N ALA A 57 -39.33 -3.43 7.76
CA ALA A 57 -40.27 -4.52 7.89
C ALA A 57 -41.71 -4.01 8.06
N ILE A 58 -42.57 -4.21 7.06
CA ILE A 58 -44.02 -4.03 7.21
C ILE A 58 -44.58 -5.35 7.74
N SER A 59 -44.65 -5.46 9.07
CA SER A 59 -45.41 -6.50 9.76
C SER A 59 -46.90 -6.23 9.61
N VAL A 60 -47.54 -6.78 8.58
CA VAL A 60 -49.01 -6.78 8.48
C VAL A 60 -49.56 -7.99 9.22
N THR A 61 -49.68 -7.88 10.54
CA THR A 61 -50.63 -8.68 11.31
C THR A 61 -51.93 -7.88 11.41
N SER A 62 -52.87 -8.13 10.50
CA SER A 62 -54.27 -7.77 10.74
C SER A 62 -55.19 -8.74 10.01
N SER A 63 -55.64 -9.75 10.76
CA SER A 63 -56.77 -10.59 10.42
C SER A 63 -58.06 -9.76 10.51
N ASN A 64 -58.27 -8.87 9.56
CA ASN A 64 -59.56 -8.26 9.32
C ASN A 64 -59.92 -8.58 7.88
N THR A 65 -60.85 -9.52 7.68
CA THR A 65 -61.49 -9.65 6.37
C THR A 65 -62.13 -8.30 6.05
N PRO A 66 -61.72 -7.62 4.96
CA PRO A 66 -62.35 -6.37 4.59
C PRO A 66 -63.80 -6.71 4.24
N LYS A 67 -64.73 -6.26 5.08
CA LYS A 67 -66.15 -6.27 4.71
C LYS A 67 -66.24 -5.45 3.43
N SER A 68 -66.76 -6.06 2.38
CA SER A 68 -66.91 -5.37 1.10
C SER A 68 -67.69 -4.08 1.31
N PRO A 69 -67.14 -2.92 0.91
CA PRO A 69 -67.80 -1.65 1.11
C PRO A 69 -69.07 -1.56 0.27
N PRO A 70 -70.01 -0.68 0.65
CA PRO A 70 -71.18 -0.39 -0.15
C PRO A 70 -70.79 0.04 -1.57
N VAL A 71 -71.60 -0.33 -2.57
CA VAL A 71 -71.40 0.06 -3.98
C VAL A 71 -71.20 1.57 -4.16
N VAL A 72 -71.83 2.39 -3.31
CA VAL A 72 -71.70 3.86 -3.33
C VAL A 72 -70.26 4.30 -3.10
N ASP A 73 -69.55 3.70 -2.15
CA ASP A 73 -68.16 4.05 -1.85
C ASP A 73 -67.22 3.59 -2.98
N PHE A 74 -67.54 2.47 -3.62
CA PHE A 74 -66.85 2.04 -4.83
C PHE A 74 -67.03 3.02 -5.99
N VAL A 75 -68.27 3.49 -6.26
CA VAL A 75 -68.50 4.46 -7.34
C VAL A 75 -67.76 5.77 -7.06
N ARG A 76 -67.73 6.23 -5.80
CA ARG A 76 -66.93 7.39 -5.40
C ARG A 76 -65.44 7.19 -5.66
N ASN A 77 -64.88 6.07 -5.21
CA ASN A 77 -63.47 5.73 -5.43
C ASN A 77 -63.14 5.56 -6.92
N PHE A 78 -64.03 4.95 -7.69
CA PHE A 78 -63.87 4.78 -9.13
C PHE A 78 -63.83 6.13 -9.84
N LEU A 79 -64.80 7.01 -9.60
CA LEU A 79 -64.86 8.33 -10.23
C LEU A 79 -63.68 9.21 -9.80
N PHE A 80 -63.22 9.09 -8.55
CA PHE A 80 -62.01 9.75 -8.07
C PHE A 80 -60.76 9.24 -8.80
N ASN A 81 -60.56 7.92 -8.86
CA ASN A 81 -59.41 7.30 -9.53
C ASN A 81 -59.41 7.54 -11.05
N ALA A 82 -60.60 7.66 -11.66
CA ALA A 82 -60.75 8.01 -13.07
C ALA A 82 -60.56 9.51 -13.36
N GLY A 83 -60.34 10.35 -12.34
CA GLY A 83 -60.16 11.80 -12.49
C GLY A 83 -61.44 12.56 -12.88
N MET A 84 -62.62 11.95 -12.70
CA MET A 84 -63.92 12.52 -13.09
C MET A 84 -64.52 13.36 -11.95
N SER A 85 -63.86 14.46 -11.57
CA SER A 85 -64.22 15.29 -10.41
C SER A 85 -65.62 15.90 -10.48
N ASP A 86 -66.03 16.39 -11.65
CA ASP A 86 -67.33 17.05 -11.82
C ASP A 86 -68.48 16.02 -11.72
N THR A 87 -68.29 14.85 -12.33
CA THR A 87 -69.23 13.73 -12.22
C THR A 87 -69.31 13.21 -10.79
N LEU A 88 -68.18 13.13 -10.08
CA LEU A 88 -68.14 12.76 -8.67
C LEU A 88 -68.94 13.76 -7.81
N HIS A 89 -68.80 15.06 -8.06
CA HIS A 89 -69.52 16.10 -7.33
C HIS A 89 -71.04 16.04 -7.58
N CYS A 90 -71.46 15.90 -8.84
CA CYS A 90 -72.87 15.72 -9.20
C CYS A 90 -73.45 14.46 -8.53
N PHE A 91 -72.75 13.32 -8.66
CA PHE A 91 -73.15 12.07 -8.03
C PHE A 91 -73.31 12.19 -6.52
N GLN A 92 -72.35 12.82 -5.83
CA GLN A 92 -72.44 13.03 -4.38
C GLN A 92 -73.65 13.88 -4.01
N THR A 93 -73.89 14.98 -4.73
CA THR A 93 -75.01 15.89 -4.48
C THR A 93 -76.36 15.17 -4.66
N GLU A 94 -76.54 14.47 -5.79
CA GLU A 94 -77.76 13.72 -6.09
C GLU A 94 -78.00 12.60 -5.07
N TRP A 95 -76.94 11.89 -4.68
CA TRP A 95 -77.00 10.83 -3.68
C TRP A 95 -77.47 11.35 -2.31
N TYR A 96 -76.92 12.49 -1.86
CA TYR A 96 -77.35 13.12 -0.60
C TYR A 96 -78.80 13.59 -0.66
N GLU A 97 -79.24 14.17 -1.79
CA GLU A 97 -80.64 14.55 -1.97
C GLU A 97 -81.59 13.35 -1.91
N MET A 98 -81.21 12.22 -2.52
CA MET A 98 -82.01 11.00 -2.51
C MET A 98 -82.16 10.40 -1.10
N ILE A 99 -81.10 10.45 -0.28
CA ILE A 99 -81.15 10.04 1.13
C ILE A 99 -82.09 10.95 1.93
N GLN A 100 -81.97 12.28 1.77
CA GLN A 100 -82.79 13.25 2.49
C GLN A 100 -84.28 13.09 2.17
N LYS A 101 -84.61 12.83 0.90
CA LYS A 101 -85.98 12.60 0.44
C LYS A 101 -86.49 11.19 0.78
N ARG A 102 -85.70 10.32 1.42
CA ARG A 102 -86.01 8.92 1.75
C ARG A 102 -86.38 8.07 0.51
N LEU A 103 -85.85 8.42 -0.66
CA LEU A 103 -86.06 7.66 -1.90
C LEU A 103 -85.18 6.39 -1.96
N VAL A 104 -84.15 6.33 -1.12
CA VAL A 104 -83.21 5.22 -1.03
C VAL A 104 -83.12 4.76 0.41
N ASP A 105 -83.14 3.44 0.60
CA ASP A 105 -82.85 2.79 1.87
C ASP A 105 -81.33 2.58 1.97
N GLU A 106 -80.68 3.38 2.81
CA GLU A 106 -79.21 3.36 2.99
C GLU A 106 -78.73 1.99 3.50
N ASP A 107 -79.57 1.28 4.24
CA ASP A 107 -79.27 -0.04 4.81
C ASP A 107 -79.39 -1.18 3.80
N ARG A 108 -79.90 -0.92 2.59
CA ARG A 108 -80.08 -1.92 1.51
C ARG A 108 -79.14 -1.73 0.32
N VAL A 109 -78.11 -0.90 0.47
CA VAL A 109 -77.10 -0.73 -0.59
C VAL A 109 -76.33 -2.02 -0.76
N ASP A 110 -76.28 -2.54 -1.99
CA ASP A 110 -75.55 -3.75 -2.32
C ASP A 110 -74.05 -3.59 -2.01
N LEU A 111 -73.40 -4.72 -1.69
CA LEU A 111 -71.96 -4.79 -1.45
C LEU A 111 -71.23 -5.09 -2.76
N VAL A 112 -70.03 -4.55 -2.88
CA VAL A 112 -69.17 -4.78 -4.05
C VAL A 112 -68.56 -6.19 -3.98
N PRO A 113 -68.46 -6.94 -5.09
CA PRO A 113 -67.83 -8.26 -5.07
C PRO A 113 -66.36 -8.22 -4.63
N ASP A 114 -65.97 -9.12 -3.72
CA ASP A 114 -64.62 -9.25 -3.17
C ASP A 114 -63.52 -9.36 -4.24
N VAL A 115 -63.85 -9.95 -5.40
CA VAL A 115 -62.93 -10.12 -6.54
C VAL A 115 -62.36 -8.79 -7.03
N TYR A 116 -63.12 -7.69 -6.96
CA TYR A 116 -62.64 -6.37 -7.37
C TYR A 116 -61.49 -5.88 -6.47
N PHE A 117 -61.66 -5.99 -5.14
CA PHE A 117 -60.61 -5.57 -4.19
C PHE A 117 -59.39 -6.48 -4.27
N GLN A 118 -59.60 -7.77 -4.53
CA GLN A 118 -58.49 -8.68 -4.77
C GLN A 118 -57.71 -8.26 -6.01
N ASN A 119 -58.37 -7.91 -7.11
CA ASN A 119 -57.70 -7.40 -8.31
C ASN A 119 -56.97 -6.08 -8.05
N GLN A 120 -57.60 -5.12 -7.36
CA GLN A 120 -56.96 -3.85 -7.03
C GLN A 120 -55.72 -4.04 -6.13
N ARG A 121 -55.80 -4.95 -5.15
CA ARG A 121 -54.66 -5.30 -4.31
C ARG A 121 -53.55 -5.93 -5.13
N LEU A 122 -53.88 -6.89 -6.00
CA LEU A 122 -52.91 -7.56 -6.88
C LEU A 122 -52.26 -6.57 -7.86
N GLU A 123 -53.02 -5.60 -8.40
CA GLU A 123 -52.49 -4.53 -9.24
C GLU A 123 -51.49 -3.66 -8.48
N SER A 124 -51.80 -3.30 -7.23
CA SER A 124 -50.88 -2.54 -6.37
C SER A 124 -49.63 -3.34 -6.03
N GLU A 125 -49.75 -4.63 -5.71
CA GLU A 125 -48.62 -5.53 -5.45
C GLU A 125 -47.75 -5.69 -6.69
N LEU A 126 -48.36 -5.83 -7.86
CA LEU A 126 -47.67 -5.94 -9.14
C LEU A 126 -46.92 -4.66 -9.49
N GLU A 127 -47.50 -3.49 -9.24
CA GLU A 127 -46.81 -2.22 -9.48
C GLU A 127 -45.66 -2.00 -8.48
N SER A 128 -45.85 -2.34 -7.20
CA SER A 128 -44.75 -2.33 -6.21
C SER A 128 -43.61 -3.24 -6.64
N ALA A 129 -43.93 -4.49 -7.02
CA ALA A 129 -42.93 -5.45 -7.48
C ALA A 129 -42.19 -4.95 -8.73
N ARG A 130 -42.89 -4.29 -9.67
CA ARG A 130 -42.26 -3.68 -10.84
C ARG A 130 -41.28 -2.56 -10.44
N LEU A 131 -41.69 -1.67 -9.54
CA LEU A 131 -40.83 -0.59 -9.05
C LEU A 131 -39.57 -1.15 -8.36
N GLU A 132 -39.74 -2.16 -7.50
CA GLU A 132 -38.64 -2.84 -6.83
C GLU A 132 -37.68 -3.51 -7.83
N THR A 133 -38.21 -4.21 -8.85
CA THR A 133 -37.36 -4.84 -9.88
C THR A 133 -36.58 -3.82 -10.70
N GLU A 134 -37.19 -2.67 -11.01
CA GLU A 134 -36.55 -1.62 -11.76
C GLU A 134 -35.49 -0.88 -10.92
N GLU A 135 -35.75 -0.66 -9.63
CA GLU A 135 -34.75 -0.13 -8.70
C GLU A 135 -33.57 -1.10 -8.55
N ALA A 136 -33.83 -2.40 -8.34
CA ALA A 136 -32.81 -3.42 -8.28
C ALA A 136 -31.99 -3.51 -9.57
N ARG A 137 -32.63 -3.33 -10.74
CA ARG A 137 -31.94 -3.29 -12.04
C ARG A 137 -31.00 -2.09 -12.14
N ARG A 138 -31.41 -0.91 -11.66
CA ARG A 138 -30.57 0.30 -11.64
C ARG A 138 -29.38 0.13 -10.71
N THR A 139 -29.59 -0.38 -9.50
CA THR A 139 -28.50 -0.61 -8.54
C THR A 139 -27.51 -1.66 -9.05
N ALA A 140 -28.00 -2.75 -9.65
CA ALA A 140 -27.15 -3.75 -10.29
C ALA A 140 -26.34 -3.17 -11.46
N SER A 141 -26.94 -2.32 -12.31
CA SER A 141 -26.22 -1.65 -13.39
C SER A 141 -25.15 -0.69 -12.87
N ALA A 142 -25.43 0.07 -11.80
CA ALA A 142 -24.47 0.96 -11.18
C ALA A 142 -23.29 0.19 -10.55
N ALA A 143 -23.58 -0.90 -9.83
CA ALA A 143 -22.57 -1.78 -9.25
C ALA A 143 -21.70 -2.44 -10.33
N ALA A 144 -22.28 -2.87 -11.45
CA ALA A 144 -21.53 -3.42 -12.57
C ALA A 144 -20.55 -2.39 -13.16
N GLY A 145 -20.99 -1.14 -13.36
CA GLY A 145 -20.11 -0.06 -13.82
C GLY A 145 -19.00 0.30 -12.83
N ALA A 146 -19.28 0.28 -11.52
CA ALA A 146 -18.27 0.47 -10.48
C ALA A 146 -17.23 -0.66 -10.48
N LEU A 147 -17.67 -1.92 -10.61
CA LEU A 147 -16.78 -3.07 -10.69
C LEU A 147 -15.84 -2.98 -11.89
N GLU A 148 -16.36 -2.57 -13.05
CA GLU A 148 -15.55 -2.41 -14.26
C GLU A 148 -14.47 -1.33 -14.08
N ARG A 149 -14.80 -0.21 -13.42
CA ARG A 149 -13.83 0.84 -13.07
C ARG A 149 -12.75 0.34 -12.11
N LEU A 150 -13.14 -0.40 -11.06
CA LEU A 150 -12.19 -1.00 -10.12
C LEU A 150 -11.26 -2.02 -10.79
N GLN A 151 -11.79 -2.83 -11.70
CA GLN A 151 -10.99 -3.78 -12.48
C GLN A 151 -9.95 -3.04 -13.34
N ARG A 152 -10.35 -1.97 -14.04
CA ARG A 152 -9.42 -1.13 -14.80
C ARG A 152 -8.32 -0.53 -13.92
N ALA A 153 -8.67 0.03 -12.76
CA ALA A 153 -7.70 0.58 -11.81
C ALA A 153 -6.71 -0.49 -11.31
N ALA A 154 -7.22 -1.68 -10.96
CA ALA A 154 -6.38 -2.80 -10.56
C ALA A 154 -5.44 -3.26 -11.68
N ASP A 155 -5.90 -3.27 -12.94
CA ASP A 155 -5.07 -3.62 -14.10
C ASP A 155 -3.97 -2.58 -14.35
N VAL A 156 -4.25 -1.30 -14.14
CA VAL A 156 -3.25 -0.23 -14.23
C VAL A 156 -2.17 -0.43 -13.16
N GLU A 157 -2.54 -0.69 -11.91
CA GLU A 157 -1.58 -0.99 -10.83
C GLU A 157 -0.76 -2.25 -11.13
N ARG A 158 -1.41 -3.27 -11.68
CA ARG A 158 -0.76 -4.51 -12.12
C ARG A 158 0.33 -4.22 -13.15
N LEU A 159 0.07 -3.32 -14.10
CA LEU A 159 1.06 -2.88 -15.09
C LEU A 159 2.17 -2.02 -14.49
N ARG A 160 1.85 -1.10 -13.56
CA ARG A 160 2.83 -0.29 -12.82
C ARG A 160 3.81 -1.17 -12.05
N LEU A 161 3.29 -2.14 -11.30
CA LEU A 161 4.11 -3.10 -10.54
C LEU A 161 5.03 -3.91 -11.46
N LYS A 162 4.53 -4.39 -12.61
CA LYS A 162 5.36 -5.10 -13.60
C LYS A 162 6.53 -4.23 -14.09
N ARG A 163 6.26 -2.97 -14.42
CA ARG A 163 7.29 -2.02 -14.85
C ARG A 163 8.33 -1.79 -13.77
N LEU A 164 7.90 -1.51 -12.54
CA LEU A 164 8.79 -1.29 -11.39
C LEU A 164 9.68 -2.51 -11.11
N ILE A 165 9.14 -3.72 -11.21
CA ILE A 165 9.92 -4.96 -11.06
C ILE A 165 11.00 -5.04 -12.15
N GLN A 166 10.67 -4.73 -13.40
CA GLN A 166 11.64 -4.76 -14.50
C GLN A 166 12.74 -3.71 -14.30
N GLU A 167 12.38 -2.48 -13.93
CA GLU A 167 13.32 -1.41 -13.64
C GLU A 167 14.22 -1.75 -12.46
N ASN A 168 13.66 -2.29 -11.38
CA ASN A 168 14.41 -2.73 -10.21
C ASN A 168 15.42 -3.82 -10.57
N LYS A 169 15.04 -4.78 -11.42
CA LYS A 169 15.97 -5.82 -11.92
C LYS A 169 17.13 -5.19 -12.70
N LYS A 170 16.83 -4.27 -13.61
CA LYS A 170 17.86 -3.56 -14.39
C LYS A 170 18.82 -2.79 -13.48
N LEU A 171 18.29 -2.00 -12.53
CA LEU A 171 19.10 -1.24 -11.58
C LEU A 171 19.92 -2.14 -10.65
N SER A 172 19.36 -3.27 -10.23
CA SER A 172 20.06 -4.27 -9.44
C SER A 172 21.25 -4.87 -10.19
N GLU A 173 21.08 -5.17 -11.48
CA GLU A 173 22.19 -5.63 -12.33
C GLU A 173 23.27 -4.56 -12.52
N GLU A 174 22.88 -3.31 -12.72
CA GLU A 174 23.81 -2.19 -12.84
C GLU A 174 24.59 -1.96 -11.54
N CYS A 175 23.90 -1.98 -10.40
CA CYS A 175 24.53 -1.94 -9.07
C CYS A 175 25.52 -3.08 -8.89
N ARG A 176 25.17 -4.31 -9.28
CA ARG A 176 26.08 -5.47 -9.22
C ARG A 176 27.32 -5.24 -10.10
N LYS A 177 27.15 -4.78 -11.34
CA LYS A 177 28.26 -4.47 -12.25
C LYS A 177 29.18 -3.39 -11.68
N LEU A 178 28.62 -2.35 -11.05
CA LEU A 178 29.39 -1.31 -10.39
C LEU A 178 30.15 -1.83 -9.17
N ARG A 179 29.52 -2.64 -8.31
CA ARG A 179 30.21 -3.29 -7.17
C ARG A 179 31.41 -4.11 -7.64
N MET A 180 31.24 -4.94 -8.66
CA MET A 180 32.34 -5.72 -9.24
C MET A 180 33.50 -4.84 -9.76
N LYS A 181 33.19 -3.69 -10.39
CA LYS A 181 34.22 -2.73 -10.82
C LYS A 181 34.95 -2.11 -9.62
N CYS A 182 34.22 -1.74 -8.57
CA CYS A 182 34.81 -1.21 -7.34
C CYS A 182 35.71 -2.24 -6.65
N GLU A 183 35.25 -3.49 -6.50
CA GLU A 183 36.03 -4.60 -5.95
C GLU A 183 37.30 -4.86 -6.77
N LYS A 184 37.21 -4.79 -8.11
CA LYS A 184 38.38 -4.93 -8.99
C LYS A 184 39.39 -3.80 -8.79
N LEU A 185 38.95 -2.57 -8.54
CA LEU A 185 39.80 -1.40 -8.33
C LEU A 185 40.36 -1.32 -6.90
N GLN A 186 39.66 -1.90 -5.92
CA GLN A 186 40.05 -1.93 -4.51
C GLN A 186 41.51 -2.37 -4.27
N PRO A 187 42.01 -3.50 -4.81
CA PRO A 187 43.40 -3.91 -4.60
C PRO A 187 44.40 -2.94 -5.23
N THR A 188 44.09 -2.36 -6.40
CA THR A 188 44.95 -1.36 -7.04
C THR A 188 45.04 -0.09 -6.20
N VAL A 189 43.93 0.35 -5.61
CA VAL A 189 43.91 1.50 -4.69
C VAL A 189 44.70 1.19 -3.43
N GLN A 190 44.47 0.02 -2.79
CA GLN A 190 45.23 -0.42 -1.62
C GLN A 190 46.72 -0.53 -1.89
N GLN A 191 47.12 -1.12 -3.03
CA GLN A 191 48.50 -1.23 -3.44
C GLN A 191 49.15 0.16 -3.56
N ARG A 192 48.52 1.10 -4.28
CA ARG A 192 49.04 2.48 -4.39
C ARG A 192 49.08 3.22 -3.05
N MET A 193 48.15 2.93 -2.14
CA MET A 193 48.17 3.48 -0.79
C MET A 193 49.33 2.95 0.06
N ASN A 194 49.74 1.69 -0.15
CA ASN A 194 50.83 1.06 0.60
C ASN A 194 52.21 1.32 -0.01
N GLU A 195 52.31 1.44 -1.34
CA GLU A 195 53.59 1.66 -2.05
C GLU A 195 54.20 3.02 -1.73
N LYS A 196 53.39 4.10 -1.72
CA LYS A 196 53.87 5.46 -1.42
C LYS A 196 54.54 5.58 -0.04
N PRO A 197 53.91 5.18 1.08
CA PRO A 197 54.55 5.23 2.39
C PRO A 197 55.73 4.26 2.50
N LEU A 198 55.67 3.08 1.88
CA LEU A 198 56.82 2.16 1.86
C LEU A 198 58.02 2.75 1.10
N ALA A 199 57.81 3.42 -0.03
CA ALA A 199 58.86 4.10 -0.78
C ALA A 199 59.48 5.24 0.02
N ALA A 200 58.64 6.12 0.59
CA ALA A 200 59.11 7.20 1.46
C ALA A 200 59.91 6.68 2.67
N ARG A 201 59.49 5.56 3.25
CA ARG A 201 60.19 4.92 4.37
C ARG A 201 61.54 4.32 3.97
N LYS A 202 61.64 3.74 2.76
CA LYS A 202 62.92 3.25 2.21
C LYS A 202 63.88 4.40 1.94
N GLU A 203 63.41 5.49 1.31
CA GLU A 203 64.21 6.69 1.08
C GLU A 203 64.70 7.30 2.39
N LEU A 204 63.82 7.41 3.39
CA LEU A 204 64.22 7.88 4.72
C LEU A 204 65.33 7.01 5.32
N LEU A 205 65.24 5.69 5.17
CA LEU A 205 66.26 4.74 5.64
C LEU A 205 67.61 4.93 4.93
N TRP A 206 67.59 5.16 3.61
CA TRP A 206 68.80 5.46 2.83
C TRP A 206 69.45 6.77 3.29
N VAL A 207 68.65 7.82 3.49
CA VAL A 207 69.14 9.12 3.97
C VAL A 207 69.74 9.01 5.38
N THR A 208 69.13 8.25 6.28
CA THR A 208 69.69 8.04 7.62
C THR A 208 71.00 7.25 7.57
N ALA A 209 71.08 6.20 6.76
CA ALA A 209 72.32 5.42 6.62
C ALA A 209 73.47 6.25 6.01
N GLU A 210 73.17 7.14 5.05
CA GLU A 210 74.17 8.03 4.47
C GLU A 210 74.63 9.11 5.46
N LYS A 211 73.71 9.63 6.28
CA LYS A 211 74.05 10.51 7.42
C LYS A 211 74.94 9.78 8.42
N ASP A 212 74.62 8.55 8.79
CA ASP A 212 75.42 7.76 9.73
C ASP A 212 76.82 7.49 9.18
N LYS A 213 76.97 7.12 7.91
CA LYS A 213 78.30 7.00 7.25
C LYS A 213 79.07 8.32 7.28
N SER A 214 78.39 9.43 7.01
CA SER A 214 78.97 10.77 6.97
C SER A 214 79.33 11.31 8.36
N ILE A 215 78.70 10.82 9.43
CA ILE A 215 79.02 11.14 10.83
C ILE A 215 80.16 10.24 11.34
N LEU A 216 80.11 8.95 10.99
CA LEU A 216 81.12 7.98 11.39
C LEU A 216 82.48 8.23 10.70
N GLN A 217 82.52 8.73 9.46
CA GLN A 217 83.77 9.10 8.80
C GLN A 217 84.62 10.15 9.57
N PRO A 218 84.09 11.34 9.90
CA PRO A 218 84.82 12.33 10.68
C PRO A 218 85.03 11.87 12.12
N GLN A 219 84.12 11.09 12.73
CA GLN A 219 84.34 10.56 14.08
C GLN A 219 85.49 9.54 14.13
N VAL A 220 85.60 8.64 13.14
CA VAL A 220 86.72 7.71 13.00
C VAL A 220 88.02 8.44 12.64
N ALA A 221 87.96 9.47 11.79
CA ALA A 221 89.10 10.33 11.51
C ALA A 221 89.57 11.12 12.75
N GLN A 222 88.63 11.64 13.54
CA GLN A 222 88.91 12.39 14.76
C GLN A 222 89.42 11.50 15.90
N GLN A 223 88.89 10.28 16.06
CA GLN A 223 89.44 9.27 16.98
C GLN A 223 90.85 8.86 16.58
N ARG A 224 91.14 8.68 15.28
CA ARG A 224 92.49 8.40 14.78
C ARG A 224 93.47 9.54 15.04
N SER A 225 93.05 10.80 14.93
CA SER A 225 93.90 11.94 15.32
C SER A 225 94.09 12.04 16.84
N SER A 226 93.07 11.76 17.66
CA SER A 226 93.20 11.80 19.13
C SER A 226 94.04 10.66 19.71
N SER A 227 94.11 9.50 19.05
CA SER A 227 95.00 8.39 19.45
C SER A 227 96.47 8.60 19.08
N VAL A 228 96.81 9.61 18.28
CA VAL A 228 98.21 9.97 17.96
C VAL A 228 98.79 10.98 18.97
N GLU A 229 97.96 11.67 19.77
CA GLU A 229 98.42 12.73 20.69
C GLU A 229 98.51 12.36 22.19
N HIS A 230 98.28 11.10 22.60
CA HIS A 230 98.48 10.69 24.01
C HIS A 230 99.53 9.58 24.18
N SER A 231 100.75 9.99 24.53
CA SER A 231 101.78 9.21 25.23
C SER A 231 102.37 10.10 26.34
N PRO A 232 102.46 9.63 27.60
CA PRO A 232 103.76 9.11 28.06
C PRO A 232 103.74 7.96 29.10
N HIS A 233 104.79 7.12 28.98
CA HIS A 233 105.63 6.42 29.97
C HIS A 233 105.17 6.11 31.43
N ALA A 234 105.00 4.79 31.67
CA ALA A 234 105.75 3.85 32.54
C ALA A 234 105.81 3.93 34.10
N ALA A 235 105.77 2.70 34.69
CA ALA A 235 106.27 2.18 35.99
C ALA A 235 105.26 2.10 37.18
N THR A 236 105.15 1.06 38.05
CA THR A 236 105.71 -0.29 38.24
C THR A 236 104.97 -1.00 39.42
N ARG A 237 104.83 -2.35 39.36
CA ARG A 237 104.60 -3.37 40.43
C ARG A 237 103.29 -3.40 41.26
N GLY A 238 102.54 -4.50 41.07
CA GLY A 238 102.48 -5.62 42.03
C GLY A 238 101.27 -5.71 42.99
N GLN A 239 100.37 -6.68 42.75
CA GLN A 239 99.86 -7.72 43.68
C GLN A 239 98.45 -8.22 43.25
N CYS A 240 98.28 -9.55 43.26
CA CYS A 240 97.02 -10.29 43.15
C CYS A 240 96.68 -10.90 44.54
N PRO A 241 95.54 -11.61 44.73
CA PRO A 241 94.12 -11.32 44.47
C PRO A 241 93.30 -11.57 45.79
N PRO A 242 91.95 -11.74 45.80
CA PRO A 242 91.37 -13.07 45.50
C PRO A 242 89.97 -13.11 44.84
N THR A 243 89.67 -14.30 44.33
CA THR A 243 88.43 -14.99 43.91
C THR A 243 87.04 -14.45 44.35
N SER A 244 86.04 -14.53 43.46
CA SER A 244 84.76 -15.24 43.70
C SER A 244 83.78 -15.21 42.48
N CYS A 245 83.45 -16.42 41.99
CA CYS A 245 82.16 -16.97 41.54
C CYS A 245 81.17 -16.21 40.60
N TYR A 246 80.96 -16.82 39.42
CA TYR A 246 79.71 -17.47 38.94
C TYR A 246 78.35 -16.73 38.99
N CYS A 247 77.78 -16.39 37.81
CA CYS A 247 76.57 -17.01 37.19
C CYS A 247 75.97 -16.15 36.06
N PRO A 248 75.48 -16.73 34.95
CA PRO A 248 74.66 -16.06 33.94
C PRO A 248 73.15 -16.25 34.20
N ALA A 249 72.34 -15.25 33.84
CA ALA A 249 70.89 -15.38 33.81
C ALA A 249 70.37 -15.25 32.36
N ARG A 250 69.35 -16.06 32.12
CA ARG A 250 68.62 -16.33 30.88
C ARG A 250 67.74 -15.17 30.44
#